data_AF-A0A368LEV8-F1
#
_entry.id   AF-A0A368LEV8-F1
#
_cell.length_a   1.000
_cell.length_b   1.000
_cell.length_c   1.000
_cell.angle_alpha   90.00
_cell.angle_beta   90.00
_cell.angle_gamma   90.00
#
_symmetry.space_group_name_H-M   'P 1'
#
loop_
_entity.id
_entity.type
_entity.pdbx_description
1 polymer ?
#
loop_
_entity_poly.entity_id
_entity_poly.type
_entity_poly.pdbx_seq_one_letter_code
_entity_poly.pdbx_strand_id
1 'polypeptide(L)'
;MPKKYTDEFKQTAVELVESGLSQKQVCADLGISKSALQAWVRDAQLVSRGIEPAGDVDERREQAAMLKRIKELETENLILKKATAYLSQANLKLGGQAPK
;
A
#
# COMPACT_ATOMS: atom_id res chain seq x y z
N MET A 1 3.97 11.38 11.52
CA MET A 1 4.02 10.19 10.64
C MET A 1 4.33 8.98 11.50
N PRO A 2 3.61 7.86 11.34
CA PRO A 2 3.94 6.63 12.05
C PRO A 2 5.34 6.17 11.67
N LYS A 3 6.09 5.66 12.64
CA LYS A 3 7.46 5.18 12.42
C LYS A 3 7.39 3.84 11.70
N LYS A 4 7.79 3.80 10.42
CA LYS A 4 7.84 2.56 9.64
C LYS A 4 9.14 1.82 9.97
N TYR A 5 9.01 0.54 10.33
CA TYR A 5 10.13 -0.37 10.59
C TYR A 5 10.26 -1.33 9.40
N THR A 6 11.49 -1.67 9.02
CA THR A 6 11.74 -2.68 7.98
C THR A 6 11.33 -4.06 8.48
N ASP A 7 10.96 -4.96 7.57
CA ASP A 7 10.55 -6.32 7.96
C ASP A 7 11.70 -7.10 8.60
N GLU A 8 12.93 -6.89 8.12
CA GLU A 8 14.16 -7.41 8.74
C GLU A 8 14.26 -6.99 10.21
N PHE A 9 14.02 -5.71 10.51
CA PHE A 9 14.08 -5.20 11.88
C PHE A 9 12.98 -5.80 12.77
N LYS A 10 11.75 -5.92 12.24
CA LYS A 10 10.64 -6.56 12.96
C LYS A 10 10.98 -8.02 13.27
N GLN A 11 11.56 -8.73 12.30
CA GLN A 11 11.95 -10.13 12.44
C GLN A 11 13.04 -10.31 13.50
N THR A 12 14.10 -9.50 13.47
CA THR A 12 15.13 -9.53 14.53
C THR A 12 14.52 -9.27 15.92
N ALA A 13 13.58 -8.33 16.03
CA ALA A 13 12.91 -8.06 17.31
C ALA A 13 12.09 -9.26 17.82
N VAL A 14 11.42 -9.99 16.91
CA VAL A 14 10.69 -11.22 17.24
C VAL A 14 11.65 -12.34 17.65
N GLU A 15 12.73 -12.56 16.90
CA GLU A 15 13.75 -13.58 17.20
C GLU A 15 14.38 -13.38 18.59
N LEU A 16 14.63 -12.12 18.99
CA LEU A 16 15.11 -11.80 20.34
C LEU A 16 14.12 -12.25 21.41
N VAL A 17 12.81 -12.03 21.21
CA VAL A 17 11.78 -12.51 22.14
C VAL A 17 11.72 -14.04 22.16
N GLU A 18 11.83 -14.70 21.00
CA GLU A 18 11.83 -16.16 20.88
C GLU A 18 13.07 -16.81 21.51
N SER A 19 14.21 -16.13 21.52
CA SER A 19 15.43 -16.54 22.23
C SER A 19 15.29 -16.56 23.76
N GLY A 20 14.17 -16.05 24.30
CA GLY A 20 13.86 -16.02 25.72
C GLY A 20 13.98 -14.66 26.38
N LEU A 21 14.31 -13.59 25.65
CA LEU A 21 14.31 -12.24 26.20
C LEU A 21 12.87 -11.76 26.46
N SER A 22 12.67 -11.08 27.59
CA SER A 22 11.38 -10.49 27.87
C SER A 22 11.07 -9.36 26.88
N GLN A 23 9.80 -9.23 26.47
CA GLN A 23 9.37 -8.12 25.61
C GLN A 23 9.74 -6.75 26.20
N LYS A 24 9.75 -6.61 27.53
CA LYS A 24 10.15 -5.36 28.21
C LYS A 24 11.62 -5.02 27.93
N GLN A 25 12.50 -6.01 27.98
CA GLN A 25 13.93 -5.83 27.70
C GLN A 25 14.13 -5.47 26.23
N VAL A 26 13.54 -6.23 25.32
CA VAL A 26 13.64 -5.97 23.87
C VAL A 26 13.12 -4.58 23.49
N CYS A 27 12.00 -4.14 24.09
CA CYS A 27 11.50 -2.78 23.87
C CYS A 27 12.48 -1.70 24.34
N ALA A 28 13.14 -1.90 25.48
CA ALA A 28 14.11 -0.95 26.02
C ALA A 28 15.37 -0.89 25.14
N ASP A 29 15.88 -2.04 24.72
CA ASP A 29 17.12 -2.14 23.93
C ASP A 29 16.95 -1.61 22.51
N LEU A 30 15.80 -1.89 21.88
CA LEU A 30 15.51 -1.45 20.52
C LEU A 30 14.81 -0.09 20.43
N GLY A 31 14.41 0.50 21.56
CA GLY A 31 13.69 1.77 21.61
C GLY A 31 12.34 1.73 20.89
N ILE A 32 11.61 0.61 21.01
CA ILE A 32 10.30 0.40 20.36
C ILE A 32 9.16 0.33 21.38
N SER A 33 7.95 0.63 20.92
CA SER A 33 6.77 0.52 21.78
C SER A 33 6.40 -0.95 22.03
N LYS A 34 5.92 -1.23 23.25
CA LYS A 34 5.43 -2.57 23.63
C LYS A 34 4.30 -3.06 22.73
N SER A 35 3.40 -2.16 22.33
CA SER A 35 2.29 -2.50 21.44
C SER A 35 2.76 -2.93 20.06
N ALA A 36 3.80 -2.29 19.50
CA ALA A 36 4.36 -2.68 18.21
C ALA A 36 5.01 -4.07 18.29
N LEU A 37 5.85 -4.30 19.30
CA LEU A 37 6.48 -5.60 19.51
C LEU A 37 5.44 -6.72 19.73
N GLN A 38 4.39 -6.45 20.50
CA GLN A 38 3.30 -7.40 20.72
C GLN A 38 2.58 -7.76 19.42
N ALA A 39 2.33 -6.79 18.54
CA ALA A 39 1.72 -7.04 17.24
C ALA A 39 2.61 -7.96 16.38
N TRP A 40 3.92 -7.65 16.29
CA TRP A 40 4.85 -8.44 15.48
C TRP A 40 4.99 -9.88 15.99
N VAL A 41 5.09 -10.08 17.32
CA VAL A 41 5.13 -11.42 17.91
C VAL A 41 3.84 -12.19 17.62
N ARG A 42 2.68 -11.52 17.72
CA ARG A 42 1.39 -12.15 17.40
C ARG A 42 1.33 -12.57 15.93
N ASP A 43 1.76 -11.69 15.03
CA ASP A 43 1.71 -11.94 13.60
C ASP A 43 2.67 -13.07 13.19
N ALA A 44 3.87 -13.12 13.78
CA ALA A 44 4.78 -14.25 13.61
C ALA A 44 4.17 -15.58 14.10
N GLN A 45 3.44 -15.56 15.22
CA GLN A 45 2.72 -16.75 15.71
C GLN A 45 1.56 -17.18 14.81
N LEU A 46 0.92 -16.26 14.10
CA LEU A 46 -0.12 -16.58 13.12
C LEU A 46 0.52 -17.21 11.88
N VAL A 47 1.61 -16.63 11.37
CA VAL A 47 2.36 -17.13 10.21
C VAL A 47 2.88 -18.56 10.47
N SER A 48 3.42 -18.83 11.66
CA SER A 48 3.90 -20.18 12.01
C SER A 48 2.78 -21.23 12.07
N ARG A 49 1.52 -20.79 12.19
CA ARG A 49 0.31 -21.64 12.11
C ARG A 49 -0.30 -21.68 10.70
N GLY A 50 0.35 -21.07 9.71
CA GLY A 50 -0.15 -20.97 8.34
C GLY A 50 -1.32 -19.99 8.18
N ILE A 51 -1.50 -19.07 9.13
CA ILE A 51 -2.54 -18.03 9.07
C ILE A 51 -1.89 -16.73 8.62
N GLU A 52 -2.37 -16.15 7.51
CA GLU A 52 -1.94 -14.81 7.10
C GLU A 52 -2.41 -13.77 8.13
N PRO A 53 -1.50 -12.97 8.70
CA PRO A 53 -1.88 -11.86 9.57
C PRO A 53 -2.75 -10.88 8.81
N ALA A 54 -3.76 -10.32 9.47
CA ALA A 54 -4.47 -9.18 8.90
C ALA A 54 -3.47 -8.02 8.79
N GLY A 55 -3.06 -7.70 7.56
CA GLY A 55 -2.05 -6.68 7.26
C GLY A 55 -2.28 -5.34 7.99
N ASP A 56 -1.22 -4.53 8.10
CA ASP A 56 -1.24 -3.33 8.91
C ASP A 56 -2.43 -2.42 8.51
N VAL A 57 -3.11 -1.87 9.51
CA VAL A 57 -4.31 -1.06 9.27
C VAL A 57 -3.97 0.19 8.47
N ASP A 58 -2.77 0.73 8.66
CA ASP A 58 -2.28 1.88 7.91
C ASP A 58 -1.92 1.47 6.47
N GLU A 59 -1.25 0.33 6.28
CA GLU A 59 -1.01 -0.22 4.94
C GLU A 59 -2.30 -0.44 4.15
N ARG A 60 -3.36 -0.96 4.78
CA ARG A 60 -4.68 -1.10 4.14
C ARG A 60 -5.31 0.25 3.79
N ARG A 61 -5.13 1.28 4.62
CA ARG A 61 -5.62 2.64 4.32
C ARG A 61 -4.84 3.27 3.17
N GLU A 62 -3.52 3.13 3.17
CA GLU A 62 -2.65 3.59 2.09
C GLU A 62 -3.00 2.88 0.77
N GLN A 63 -3.20 1.55 0.79
CA GLN A 63 -3.65 0.79 -0.38
C GLN A 63 -5.01 1.28 -0.90
N ALA A 64 -5.99 1.50 -0.01
CA ALA A 64 -7.29 2.03 -0.40
C ALA A 64 -7.19 3.43 -1.03
N ALA A 65 -6.33 4.29 -0.48
CA ALA A 65 -6.07 5.63 -1.04
C ALA A 65 -5.39 5.56 -2.43
N MET A 66 -4.41 4.67 -2.60
CA MET A 66 -3.75 4.45 -3.90
C MET A 66 -4.73 3.93 -4.95
N LEU A 67 -5.55 2.93 -4.61
CA LEU A 67 -6.57 2.39 -5.52
C LEU A 67 -7.59 3.45 -5.94
N LYS A 68 -8.00 4.31 -5.00
CA LYS A 68 -8.88 5.45 -5.31
C LYS A 68 -8.21 6.39 -6.32
N ARG A 69 -6.93 6.73 -6.11
CA ARG A 69 -6.20 7.62 -7.02
C ARG A 69 -6.02 7.01 -8.40
N ILE A 70 -5.73 5.71 -8.50
CA ILE A 70 -5.64 5.00 -9.77
C ILE A 70 -6.97 5.11 -10.52
N LYS A 71 -8.09 4.83 -9.86
CA LYS A 71 -9.42 4.91 -10.48
C LYS A 71 -9.76 6.31 -11.00
N GLU A 72 -9.41 7.35 -10.24
CA GLU A 72 -9.57 8.75 -10.68
C GLU A 72 -8.75 9.02 -11.94
N LEU A 73 -7.46 8.64 -11.94
CA LEU A 73 -6.57 8.81 -13.08
C LEU A 73 -7.04 8.03 -14.31
N GLU A 74 -7.52 6.80 -14.16
CA GLU A 74 -8.08 6.00 -15.25
C GLU A 74 -9.32 6.68 -15.86
N THR A 75 -10.16 7.29 -15.01
CA THR A 75 -11.35 8.02 -15.44
C THR A 75 -10.96 9.28 -16.23
N GLU A 76 -10.03 10.08 -15.71
CA GLU A 76 -9.49 11.26 -16.39
C GLU A 76 -8.87 10.88 -17.73
N ASN A 77 -8.07 9.80 -17.76
CA ASN A 77 -7.44 9.30 -18.98
C ASN A 77 -8.47 8.88 -20.03
N LEU A 78 -9.55 8.21 -19.61
CA LEU A 78 -10.64 7.82 -20.49
C LEU A 78 -11.35 9.04 -21.10
N ILE A 79 -11.60 10.08 -20.30
CA ILE A 79 -12.21 11.33 -20.78
C ILE A 79 -11.30 12.00 -21.80
N LEU A 80 -10.01 12.11 -21.51
CA LEU A 80 -9.02 12.70 -22.43
C LEU A 80 -8.96 11.92 -23.75
N LYS A 81 -8.91 10.58 -23.70
CA LYS A 81 -8.93 9.73 -24.90
C LYS A 81 -10.19 9.95 -25.73
N LYS A 82 -11.37 10.05 -25.10
CA LYS A 82 -12.63 10.35 -25.79
C LYS A 82 -12.59 11.73 -26.44
N ALA A 83 -12.13 12.77 -25.73
CA ALA A 83 -12.00 14.11 -26.27
C ALA A 83 -11.09 14.16 -27.50
N THR A 84 -9.92 13.50 -27.45
CA THR A 84 -9.02 13.37 -28.60
C THR A 84 -9.68 12.65 -29.76
N ALA A 85 -10.39 11.55 -29.51
CA ALA A 85 -11.12 10.83 -30.57
C ALA A 85 -12.20 11.70 -31.22
N TYR A 86 -12.95 12.48 -30.44
CA TYR A 86 -13.93 13.44 -30.96
C TYR A 86 -13.27 14.54 -31.79
N LEU A 87 -12.16 15.12 -31.32
CA LEU A 87 -11.43 16.17 -32.06
C LEU A 87 -10.89 15.63 -33.39
N SER A 88 -10.29 14.44 -33.38
CA SER A 88 -9.80 13.78 -34.61
C SER A 88 -10.93 13.51 -35.60
N GLN A 89 -12.10 13.07 -35.14
CA GLN A 89 -13.28 12.88 -36.00
C GLN A 89 -13.83 14.20 -36.55
N ALA A 90 -13.83 15.28 -35.75
CA ALA A 90 -14.27 16.60 -36.21
C ALA A 90 -13.36 17.13 -37.33
N ASN A 91 -12.04 16.97 -37.19
CA ASN A 91 -11.08 17.36 -38.23
C ASN A 91 -11.26 16.54 -39.53
N LEU A 92 -11.55 15.25 -39.43
CA LEU A 92 -11.83 14.40 -40.61
C LEU A 92 -13.13 14.81 -41.33
N LYS A 93 -14.17 15.25 -40.61
CA LYS A 93 -15.44 15.69 -41.20
C LYS A 93 -15.34 17.05 -41.90
N LEU A 94 -14.48 17.94 -41.42
CA LEU A 94 -14.25 19.26 -42.01
C LEU A 94 -13.42 19.21 -43.31
N GLY A 95 -12.58 18.18 -43.49
CA GLY A 95 -11.79 17.98 -44.72
C GLY A 95 -12.56 17.39 -45.92
N GLY A 96 -13.84 17.03 -45.74
CA GLY A 96 -14.65 16.33 -46.75
C GLY A 96 -15.59 17.20 -47.58
N GLN A 97 -15.64 18.52 -47.36
CA GLN A 97 -16.52 19.42 -48.12
C GLN A 97 -15.69 20.36 -49.00
N ALA A 98 -15.27 19.85 -50.17
CA ALA A 98 -14.84 20.70 -51.28
C ALA A 98 -16.09 21.11 -52.10
N PRO A 99 -16.38 22.41 -52.28
CA PRO A 99 -17.49 22.87 -53.12
C PRO A 99 -17.24 22.60 -54.62
N LYS A 100 -18.33 22.34 -55.35
CA LYS A 100 -18.41 22.10 -56.79
C LYS A 100 -17.80 23.21 -57.64
#